data_AF-A0A391P6Y4-F1
#
_entry.id   AF-A0A391P6Y4-F1
#
_cell.length_a   1.000
_cell.length_b   1.000
_cell.length_c   1.000
_cell.angle_alpha   90.00
_cell.angle_beta   90.00
_cell.angle_gamma   90.00
#
_symmetry.space_group_name_H-M   'P 1'
#
loop_
_entity.id
_entity.type
_entity.pdbx_description
1 polymer ?
#
loop_
_entity_poly.entity_id
_entity_poly.type
_entity_poly.pdbx_seq_one_letter_code
_entity_poly.pdbx_strand_id
1 'polypeptide(L)'
;MAGEKRTLSFGITGEFITQITREWFYSGEKSIGKIMEILADSMTGTDTPEAQIRRYAEDILMGRAALKGNTADGTYHLETYGAGEEEELPGNMNIWKIPWSKKVLKSQLDRMTERFNVAMEHLSESEQRAVRKELGEETDEDGWQARLDSLITRMMDKKEHTTGDFGWLEPNGTFHEVEWGEHQDWANKYVEENYPDRSEDIFDAGGWLTDRGWVLLHNPSQGIAFATGSLVRDMTKAQKEFLYDYYTERDCKKEANEIWKEQKCGA
;
A
#
# COMPACT_ATOMS: atom_id res chain seq x y z
N MET A 1 -26.14 64.45 15.01
CA MET A 1 -24.94 63.61 14.81
C MET A 1 -25.24 62.63 13.69
N ALA A 2 -24.96 62.97 12.43
CA ALA A 2 -25.12 62.04 11.32
C ALA A 2 -23.91 61.10 11.30
N GLY A 3 -24.14 59.79 11.46
CA GLY A 3 -23.07 58.80 11.48
C GLY A 3 -22.36 58.74 10.13
N GLU A 4 -21.03 58.76 10.16
CA GLU A 4 -20.17 58.71 8.98
C GLU A 4 -20.31 57.34 8.29
N LYS A 5 -20.88 57.32 7.07
CA LYS A 5 -20.97 56.09 6.27
C LYS A 5 -19.59 55.78 5.69
N ARG A 6 -19.00 54.66 6.12
CA ARG A 6 -17.79 54.10 5.49
C ARG A 6 -18.21 53.07 4.45
N THR A 7 -17.68 53.21 3.24
CA THR A 7 -17.93 52.27 2.14
C THR A 7 -16.76 51.30 2.04
N LEU A 8 -17.07 50.00 1.98
CA LEU A 8 -16.10 48.94 1.72
C LEU A 8 -16.31 48.44 0.30
N SER A 9 -15.24 48.39 -0.50
CA SER A 9 -15.24 47.84 -1.85
C SER A 9 -14.24 46.68 -1.94
N PHE A 10 -14.55 45.72 -2.81
CA PHE A 10 -13.70 44.59 -3.14
C PHE A 10 -13.48 44.56 -4.65
N GLY A 11 -12.32 44.07 -5.07
CA GLY A 11 -11.97 43.84 -6.46
C GLY A 11 -11.49 42.41 -6.64
N ILE A 12 -11.64 41.88 -7.86
CA ILE A 12 -11.16 40.58 -8.27
C ILE A 12 -10.13 40.79 -9.38
N THR A 13 -9.00 40.11 -9.27
CA THR A 13 -7.90 40.17 -10.23
C THR A 13 -8.02 39.00 -11.22
N GLY A 14 -8.07 39.29 -12.52
CA GLY A 14 -8.23 38.27 -13.56
C GLY A 14 -7.06 37.29 -13.61
N GLU A 15 -5.84 37.77 -13.39
CA GLU A 15 -4.62 36.96 -13.39
C GLU A 15 -4.68 35.88 -12.30
N PHE A 16 -5.24 36.23 -11.13
CA PHE A 16 -5.44 35.27 -10.04
C PHE A 16 -6.40 34.15 -10.44
N ILE A 17 -7.55 34.47 -11.05
CA ILE A 17 -8.51 33.48 -11.53
C ILE A 17 -7.86 32.58 -12.59
N THR A 18 -7.16 33.17 -13.55
CA THR A 18 -6.46 32.43 -14.62
C THR A 18 -5.45 31.45 -14.05
N GLN A 19 -4.61 31.90 -13.11
CA GLN A 19 -3.58 31.06 -12.51
C GLN A 19 -4.20 29.92 -11.68
N ILE A 20 -5.12 30.23 -10.76
CA ILE A 20 -5.65 29.22 -9.83
C ILE A 20 -6.48 28.15 -10.56
N THR A 21 -7.21 28.53 -11.61
CA THR A 21 -8.01 27.57 -12.40
C THR A 21 -7.14 26.64 -13.23
N ARG A 22 -6.03 27.13 -13.82
CA ARG A 22 -5.02 26.28 -14.48
C ARG A 22 -4.36 25.35 -13.48
N GLU A 23 -3.94 25.84 -12.31
CA GLU A 23 -3.33 25.03 -11.26
C GLU A 23 -4.26 23.88 -10.82
N TRP A 24 -5.52 24.17 -10.54
CA TRP A 24 -6.51 23.16 -10.19
C TRP A 24 -6.81 22.17 -11.31
N PHE A 25 -6.79 22.62 -12.56
CA PHE A 25 -7.01 21.75 -13.72
C PHE A 25 -5.90 20.73 -13.89
N TYR A 26 -4.64 21.18 -13.82
CA TYR A 26 -3.49 20.30 -14.06
C TYR A 26 -3.08 19.46 -12.84
N SER A 27 -3.37 19.92 -11.62
CA SER A 27 -3.18 19.13 -10.40
C SER A 27 -4.28 18.10 -10.16
N GLY A 28 -5.48 18.31 -10.74
CA GLY A 28 -6.66 17.49 -10.47
C GLY A 28 -7.32 17.77 -9.12
N GLU A 29 -6.97 18.88 -8.44
CA GLU A 29 -7.55 19.25 -7.13
C GLU A 29 -9.06 19.51 -7.22
N LYS A 30 -9.54 20.02 -8.36
CA LYS A 30 -10.97 20.27 -8.63
C LYS A 30 -11.42 19.53 -9.87
N SER A 31 -12.71 19.19 -9.91
CA SER A 31 -13.31 18.62 -11.11
C SER A 31 -13.32 19.65 -12.25
N ILE A 32 -13.14 19.15 -13.49
CA ILE A 32 -13.19 19.99 -14.70
C ILE A 32 -14.50 20.78 -14.75
N GLY A 33 -15.63 20.15 -14.40
CA GLY A 33 -16.93 20.83 -14.36
C GLY A 33 -16.94 22.06 -13.46
N LYS A 34 -16.34 21.98 -12.27
CA LYS A 34 -16.28 23.11 -11.33
C LYS A 34 -15.34 24.22 -11.82
N ILE A 35 -14.23 23.86 -12.45
CA ILE A 35 -13.29 24.82 -13.02
C ILE A 35 -13.95 25.57 -14.18
N MET A 36 -14.64 24.85 -15.06
CA MET A 36 -15.38 25.44 -16.18
C MET A 36 -16.51 26.37 -15.71
N GLU A 37 -17.22 26.01 -14.65
CA GLU A 37 -18.24 26.86 -14.01
C GLU A 37 -17.61 28.16 -13.49
N ILE A 38 -16.51 28.09 -12.74
CA ILE A 38 -15.82 29.28 -12.21
C ILE A 38 -15.36 30.22 -13.33
N LEU A 39 -14.77 29.67 -14.39
CA LEU A 39 -14.31 30.46 -15.54
C LEU A 39 -15.49 31.08 -16.30
N ALA A 40 -16.57 30.31 -16.51
CA ALA A 40 -17.76 30.80 -17.17
C ALA A 40 -18.40 31.96 -16.37
N ASP A 41 -18.61 31.77 -15.06
CA ASP A 41 -19.15 32.77 -14.15
C ASP A 41 -18.30 34.05 -14.15
N SER A 42 -16.99 33.91 -14.24
CA SER A 42 -16.04 35.03 -14.31
C SER A 42 -16.11 35.84 -15.62
N MET A 43 -16.84 35.36 -16.62
CA MET A 43 -17.07 36.02 -17.91
C MET A 43 -18.56 36.35 -18.15
N THR A 44 -19.42 36.10 -17.16
CA THR A 44 -20.85 36.44 -17.25
C THR A 44 -21.08 37.95 -17.20
N GLY A 45 -22.24 38.40 -17.71
CA GLY A 45 -22.59 39.82 -17.78
C GLY A 45 -22.13 40.53 -19.07
N THR A 46 -21.64 39.78 -20.04
CA THR A 46 -21.38 40.26 -21.41
C THR A 46 -22.51 39.81 -22.36
N ASP A 47 -22.63 40.43 -23.53
CA ASP A 47 -23.54 39.99 -24.60
C ASP A 47 -23.06 38.71 -25.31
N THR A 48 -22.06 38.01 -24.75
CA THR A 48 -21.45 36.82 -25.33
C THR A 48 -22.32 35.60 -25.11
N PRO A 49 -22.62 34.80 -26.16
CA PRO A 49 -23.35 33.55 -25.99
C PRO A 49 -22.64 32.55 -25.08
N GLU A 50 -23.39 31.78 -24.30
CA GLU A 50 -22.86 30.79 -23.35
C GLU A 50 -21.91 29.76 -24.01
N ALA A 51 -22.23 29.31 -25.22
CA ALA A 51 -21.37 28.41 -25.98
C ALA A 51 -19.99 29.01 -26.29
N GLN A 52 -19.93 30.33 -26.50
CA GLN A 52 -18.67 31.04 -26.74
C GLN A 52 -17.91 31.28 -25.44
N ILE A 53 -18.60 31.58 -24.33
CA ILE A 53 -18.00 31.67 -22.98
C ILE A 53 -17.31 30.36 -22.62
N ARG A 54 -17.96 29.22 -22.90
CA ARG A 54 -17.38 27.90 -22.67
C ARG A 54 -16.09 27.68 -23.47
N ARG A 55 -16.06 28.10 -24.74
CA ARG A 55 -14.84 28.02 -25.56
C ARG A 55 -13.71 28.86 -24.98
N TYR A 56 -14.00 30.08 -24.51
CA TYR A 56 -13.00 30.91 -23.86
C TYR A 56 -12.45 30.28 -22.58
N ALA A 57 -13.30 29.62 -21.78
CA ALA A 57 -12.83 28.88 -20.61
C ALA A 57 -11.88 27.74 -21.00
N GLU A 58 -12.17 27.01 -22.08
CA GLU A 58 -11.25 26.00 -22.63
C GLU A 58 -9.93 26.62 -23.10
N ASP A 59 -9.99 27.75 -23.82
CA ASP A 59 -8.81 28.48 -24.30
C ASP A 59 -7.93 29.02 -23.15
N ILE A 60 -8.55 29.45 -22.04
CA ILE A 60 -7.81 29.86 -20.84
C ILE A 60 -6.99 28.68 -20.28
N LEU A 61 -7.58 27.49 -20.16
CA LEU A 61 -6.89 26.30 -19.65
C LEU A 61 -5.77 25.82 -20.59
N MET A 62 -5.92 26.07 -21.89
CA MET A 62 -4.93 25.72 -22.91
C MET A 62 -3.81 26.77 -23.08
N GLY A 63 -3.89 27.93 -22.41
CA GLY A 63 -2.90 29.02 -22.54
C GLY A 63 -3.12 29.93 -23.75
N ARG A 64 -4.26 29.80 -24.43
CA ARG A 64 -4.66 30.61 -25.60
C ARG A 64 -5.40 31.88 -25.22
N ALA A 65 -5.83 31.98 -23.98
CA ALA A 65 -6.44 33.18 -23.43
C ALA A 65 -6.10 33.33 -21.94
N ALA A 66 -6.35 34.51 -21.39
CA ALA A 66 -6.25 34.81 -19.98
C ALA A 66 -7.27 35.87 -19.57
N LEU A 67 -7.78 35.78 -18.35
CA LEU A 67 -8.45 36.91 -17.69
C LEU A 67 -7.37 37.82 -17.13
N LYS A 68 -7.47 39.12 -17.39
CA LYS A 68 -6.49 40.14 -16.95
C LYS A 68 -7.18 41.37 -16.38
N GLY A 69 -6.43 42.13 -15.59
CA GLY A 69 -6.90 43.37 -14.99
C GLY A 69 -7.77 43.15 -13.74
N ASN A 70 -8.40 44.22 -13.27
CA ASN A 70 -9.12 44.24 -12.00
C ASN A 70 -10.55 44.79 -12.16
N THR A 71 -11.50 44.22 -11.41
CA THR A 71 -12.90 44.70 -11.44
C THR A 71 -13.10 46.04 -10.72
N ALA A 72 -12.23 46.40 -9.78
CA ALA A 72 -12.33 47.63 -9.00
C ALA A 72 -11.94 48.89 -9.78
N ASP A 73 -11.03 48.77 -10.75
CA ASP A 73 -10.58 49.89 -11.59
C ASP A 73 -11.14 49.83 -13.03
N GLY A 74 -11.97 48.83 -13.33
CA GLY A 74 -12.63 48.66 -14.62
C GLY A 74 -11.71 48.14 -15.73
N THR A 75 -10.53 47.61 -15.40
CA THR A 75 -9.58 47.06 -16.37
C THR A 75 -9.79 45.57 -16.65
N TYR A 76 -10.72 44.92 -15.95
CA TYR A 76 -11.00 43.50 -16.10
C TYR A 76 -11.49 43.14 -17.51
N HIS A 77 -10.77 42.23 -18.19
CA HIS A 77 -11.14 41.75 -19.53
C HIS A 77 -10.59 40.35 -19.82
N LEU A 78 -11.11 39.73 -20.88
CA LEU A 78 -10.55 38.54 -21.50
C LEU A 78 -9.55 38.96 -22.57
N GLU A 79 -8.32 38.48 -22.47
CA GLU A 79 -7.29 38.64 -23.49
C GLU A 79 -7.11 37.32 -24.24
N THR A 80 -7.29 37.32 -25.56
CA THR A 80 -7.09 36.16 -26.43
C THR A 80 -5.79 36.32 -27.21
N TYR A 81 -5.00 35.26 -27.29
CA TYR A 81 -3.71 35.27 -27.97
C TYR A 81 -3.82 34.79 -29.42
N GLY A 82 -3.10 35.46 -30.32
CA GLY A 82 -2.91 35.01 -31.69
C GLY A 82 -2.03 33.75 -31.74
N ALA A 83 -2.00 33.09 -32.91
CA ALA A 83 -1.13 31.93 -33.11
C ALA A 83 0.35 32.32 -32.91
N GLY A 84 1.04 31.68 -31.96
CA GLY A 84 2.42 31.98 -31.61
C GLY A 84 2.62 33.13 -30.62
N GLU A 85 1.52 33.77 -30.17
CA GLU A 85 1.52 34.75 -29.07
C GLU A 85 1.00 34.14 -27.76
N GLU A 86 0.73 32.83 -27.76
CA GLU A 86 0.19 32.08 -26.63
C GLU A 86 1.16 32.08 -25.44
N GLU A 87 0.61 32.08 -24.24
CA GLU A 87 1.42 32.09 -23.02
C GLU A 87 2.18 30.76 -22.88
N GLU A 88 3.50 30.82 -22.67
CA GLU A 88 4.29 29.61 -22.40
C GLU A 88 3.92 29.03 -21.04
N LEU A 89 3.03 28.04 -21.05
CA LEU A 89 2.68 27.32 -19.83
C LEU A 89 3.84 26.42 -19.37
N PRO A 90 4.08 26.33 -18.05
CA PRO A 90 5.01 25.37 -17.46
C PRO A 90 4.79 23.95 -18.00
N GLY A 91 5.85 23.14 -18.08
CA GLY A 91 5.78 21.82 -18.72
C GLY A 91 4.74 20.86 -18.11
N ASN A 92 4.48 20.98 -16.81
CA ASN A 92 3.43 20.25 -16.08
C ASN A 92 2.01 20.81 -16.30
N MET A 93 1.89 22.02 -16.86
CA MET A 93 0.63 22.70 -17.20
C MET A 93 0.46 22.88 -18.70
N ASN A 94 1.02 21.97 -19.50
CA ASN A 94 0.94 22.05 -20.95
C ASN A 94 0.31 20.78 -21.52
N ILE A 95 -0.98 20.85 -21.83
CA ILE A 95 -1.76 19.71 -22.34
C ILE A 95 -1.16 19.08 -23.60
N TRP A 96 -0.44 19.86 -24.42
CA TRP A 96 0.18 19.38 -25.66
C TRP A 96 1.46 18.57 -25.40
N LYS A 97 2.15 18.83 -24.28
CA LYS A 97 3.32 18.06 -23.86
C LYS A 97 2.94 16.73 -23.18
N ILE A 98 1.73 16.63 -22.60
CA ILE A 98 1.27 15.42 -21.90
C ILE A 98 1.28 14.17 -22.78
N PRO A 99 0.69 14.14 -24.00
CA PRO A 99 0.72 12.96 -24.87
C PRO A 99 2.14 12.50 -25.22
N TRP A 100 3.05 13.45 -25.47
CA TRP A 100 4.44 13.14 -25.78
C TRP A 100 5.16 12.56 -24.57
N SER A 101 5.04 13.20 -23.39
CA SER A 101 5.60 12.69 -22.14
C SER A 101 5.07 11.30 -21.79
N LYS A 102 3.77 11.07 -21.98
CA LYS A 102 3.15 9.74 -21.78
C LYS A 102 3.75 8.71 -22.74
N LYS A 103 3.96 9.06 -24.02
CA LYS A 103 4.60 8.18 -24.99
C LYS A 103 6.04 7.84 -24.58
N VAL A 104 6.82 8.84 -24.15
CA VAL A 104 8.20 8.66 -23.68
C VAL A 104 8.25 7.76 -22.43
N LEU A 105 7.44 8.06 -21.42
CA LEU A 105 7.36 7.26 -20.19
C LEU A 105 6.95 5.82 -20.48
N LYS A 106 5.96 5.62 -21.37
CA LYS A 106 5.55 4.28 -21.80
C LYS A 106 6.72 3.52 -22.46
N SER A 107 7.41 4.15 -23.41
CA SER A 107 8.59 3.52 -24.04
C SER A 107 9.72 3.23 -23.05
N GLN A 108 9.90 4.06 -22.03
CA GLN A 108 10.88 3.80 -20.97
C GLN A 108 10.46 2.62 -20.09
N LEU A 109 9.18 2.52 -19.73
CA LEU A 109 8.62 1.40 -18.99
C LEU A 109 8.76 0.09 -19.78
N ASP A 110 8.34 0.08 -21.04
CA ASP A 110 8.47 -1.08 -21.93
C ASP A 110 9.94 -1.56 -22.01
N ARG A 111 10.89 -0.61 -22.09
CA ARG A 111 12.32 -0.92 -22.10
C ARG A 111 12.82 -1.49 -20.75
N MET A 112 12.29 -1.02 -19.63
CA MET A 112 12.66 -1.56 -18.31
C MET A 112 12.10 -2.97 -18.12
N THR A 113 10.84 -3.20 -18.52
CA THR A 113 10.22 -4.53 -18.50
C THR A 113 11.00 -5.51 -19.36
N GLU A 114 11.39 -5.14 -20.58
CA GLU A 114 12.20 -5.99 -21.45
C GLU A 114 13.54 -6.37 -20.80
N ARG A 115 14.25 -5.39 -20.23
CA ARG A 115 15.52 -5.64 -19.52
C ARG A 115 15.34 -6.55 -18.32
N PHE A 116 14.25 -6.39 -17.57
CA PHE A 116 13.92 -7.24 -16.44
C PHE A 116 13.66 -8.67 -16.90
N ASN A 117 12.87 -8.88 -17.97
CA ASN A 117 12.59 -10.20 -18.51
C ASN A 117 13.87 -10.90 -18.98
N VAL A 118 14.71 -10.21 -19.77
CA VAL A 118 15.99 -10.76 -20.22
C VAL A 118 16.90 -11.12 -19.04
N ALA A 119 16.95 -10.29 -18.00
CA ALA A 119 17.72 -10.60 -16.80
C ALA A 119 17.17 -11.85 -16.08
N MET A 120 15.85 -11.96 -15.94
CA MET A 120 15.17 -13.09 -15.31
C MET A 120 15.42 -14.41 -16.07
N GLU A 121 15.42 -14.39 -17.40
CA GLU A 121 15.70 -15.58 -18.24
C GLU A 121 17.10 -16.16 -18.02
N HIS A 122 18.06 -15.34 -17.57
CA HIS A 122 19.42 -15.77 -17.27
C HIS A 122 19.60 -16.27 -15.82
N LEU A 123 18.59 -16.12 -14.98
CA LEU A 123 18.60 -16.62 -13.61
C LEU A 123 18.07 -18.06 -13.55
N SER A 124 18.58 -18.83 -12.60
CA SER A 124 17.99 -20.13 -12.27
C SER A 124 16.58 -19.95 -11.70
N GLU A 125 15.73 -20.98 -11.80
CA GLU A 125 14.38 -20.95 -11.22
C GLU A 125 14.38 -20.60 -9.71
N SER A 126 15.38 -21.02 -8.96
CA SER A 126 15.51 -20.65 -7.54
C SER A 126 15.79 -19.16 -7.33
N GLU A 127 16.60 -18.56 -8.21
CA GLU A 127 16.92 -17.13 -8.14
C GLU A 127 15.74 -16.28 -8.61
N GLN A 128 15.05 -16.69 -9.68
CA GLN A 128 13.83 -16.05 -10.13
C GLN A 128 12.77 -16.03 -9.02
N ARG A 129 12.59 -17.16 -8.31
CA ARG A 129 11.70 -17.26 -7.15
C ARG A 129 12.08 -16.30 -6.02
N ALA A 130 13.37 -16.19 -5.71
CA ALA A 130 13.85 -15.25 -4.70
C ALA A 130 13.55 -13.78 -5.09
N VAL A 131 13.69 -13.44 -6.38
CA VAL A 131 13.31 -12.11 -6.90
C VAL A 131 11.80 -11.88 -6.79
N ARG A 132 10.95 -12.82 -7.23
CA ARG A 132 9.49 -12.72 -7.10
C ARG A 132 9.06 -12.52 -5.65
N LYS A 133 9.68 -13.24 -4.71
CA LYS A 133 9.44 -13.11 -3.28
C LYS A 133 9.76 -11.72 -2.74
N GLU A 134 10.91 -11.16 -3.11
CA GLU A 134 11.28 -9.80 -2.68
C GLU A 134 10.35 -8.72 -3.27
N LEU A 135 9.82 -8.94 -4.47
CA LEU A 135 8.86 -8.06 -5.12
C LEU A 135 7.42 -8.21 -4.61
N GLY A 136 7.13 -9.25 -3.82
CA GLY A 136 5.76 -9.58 -3.40
C GLY A 136 4.89 -10.14 -4.53
N GLU A 137 5.51 -10.72 -5.55
CA GLU A 137 4.89 -11.26 -6.78
C GLU A 137 4.99 -12.80 -6.82
N GLU A 138 4.96 -13.46 -5.65
CA GLU A 138 5.01 -14.92 -5.56
C GLU A 138 3.83 -15.57 -6.28
N THR A 139 4.10 -16.61 -7.07
CA THR A 139 3.06 -17.40 -7.72
C THR A 139 2.57 -18.53 -6.81
N ASP A 140 1.42 -19.11 -7.14
CA ASP A 140 0.91 -20.29 -6.40
C ASP A 140 1.93 -21.44 -6.43
N GLU A 141 2.61 -21.65 -7.56
CA GLU A 141 3.66 -22.66 -7.72
C GLU A 141 4.85 -22.42 -6.78
N ASP A 142 5.24 -21.15 -6.57
CA ASP A 142 6.29 -20.80 -5.62
C ASP A 142 5.90 -21.19 -4.19
N GLY A 143 4.65 -20.96 -3.82
CA GLY A 143 4.09 -21.37 -2.54
C GLY A 143 4.10 -22.89 -2.35
N TRP A 144 3.73 -23.65 -3.39
CA TRP A 144 3.80 -25.11 -3.39
C TRP A 144 5.23 -25.62 -3.26
N GLN A 145 6.16 -25.03 -4.00
CA GLN A 145 7.56 -25.44 -3.97
C GLN A 145 8.19 -25.13 -2.60
N ALA A 146 7.88 -23.99 -1.99
CA ALA A 146 8.36 -23.67 -0.64
C ALA A 146 7.86 -24.68 0.42
N ARG A 147 6.60 -25.12 0.31
CA ARG A 147 6.04 -26.19 1.17
C ARG A 147 6.76 -27.51 0.96
N LEU A 148 7.02 -27.88 -0.30
CA LEU A 148 7.73 -29.11 -0.64
C LEU A 148 9.19 -29.09 -0.16
N ASP A 149 9.90 -27.98 -0.37
CA ASP A 149 11.27 -27.78 0.08
C ASP A 149 11.36 -27.90 1.61
N SER A 150 10.38 -27.34 2.34
CA SER A 150 10.28 -27.47 3.80
C SER A 150 10.05 -28.92 4.25
N LEU A 151 9.17 -29.66 3.56
CA LEU A 151 8.94 -31.09 3.81
C LEU A 151 10.20 -31.92 3.59
N ILE A 152 10.85 -31.74 2.44
CA ILE A 152 12.08 -32.47 2.09
C ILE A 152 13.18 -32.16 3.11
N THR A 153 13.34 -30.89 3.50
CA THR A 153 14.33 -30.49 4.50
C THR A 153 14.13 -31.25 5.81
N ARG A 154 12.88 -31.31 6.32
CA ARG A 154 12.57 -32.06 7.54
C ARG A 154 12.84 -33.57 7.36
N MET A 155 12.44 -34.16 6.23
CA MET A 155 12.66 -35.59 5.97
C MET A 155 14.14 -35.96 5.81
N MET A 156 14.96 -35.03 5.31
CA MET A 156 16.40 -35.23 5.13
C MET A 156 17.21 -34.92 6.39
N ASP A 157 16.60 -34.27 7.38
CA ASP A 157 17.24 -34.03 8.66
C ASP A 157 17.40 -35.35 9.43
N LYS A 158 18.65 -35.67 9.75
CA LYS A 158 19.04 -36.89 10.47
C LYS A 158 19.56 -36.59 11.87
N LYS A 159 19.56 -35.32 12.27
CA LYS A 159 19.98 -34.92 13.61
C LYS A 159 18.89 -35.30 14.60
N GLU A 160 19.31 -35.79 15.75
CA GLU A 160 18.41 -35.88 16.90
C GLU A 160 18.26 -34.46 17.47
N HIS A 161 17.01 -34.01 17.57
CA HIS A 161 16.66 -32.72 18.19
C HIS A 161 16.27 -32.92 19.64
N THR A 162 16.43 -31.88 20.45
CA THR A 162 16.04 -31.95 21.87
C THR A 162 14.53 -31.96 22.07
N THR A 163 13.77 -31.54 21.04
CA THR A 163 12.31 -31.47 21.03
C THR A 163 11.73 -32.15 19.78
N GLY A 164 10.50 -32.63 19.91
CA GLY A 164 9.64 -33.04 18.81
C GLY A 164 9.36 -31.92 17.80
N ASP A 165 8.79 -32.31 16.66
CA ASP A 165 8.62 -31.42 15.51
C ASP A 165 7.44 -30.44 15.64
N PHE A 166 6.34 -30.88 16.25
CA PHE A 166 5.10 -30.11 16.35
C PHE A 166 4.58 -30.11 17.78
N GLY A 167 3.74 -29.13 18.12
CA GLY A 167 3.21 -29.05 19.47
C GLY A 167 2.70 -27.68 19.90
N TRP A 168 2.42 -27.57 21.19
CA TRP A 168 1.93 -26.36 21.84
C TRP A 168 2.98 -25.79 22.79
N LEU A 169 3.21 -24.48 22.72
CA LEU A 169 4.18 -23.78 23.54
C LEU A 169 3.47 -22.81 24.49
N GLU A 170 3.63 -23.05 25.79
CA GLU A 170 3.07 -22.23 26.86
C GLU A 170 3.68 -20.83 26.92
N PRO A 171 2.96 -19.85 27.52
CA PRO A 171 3.53 -18.54 27.83
C PRO A 171 4.81 -18.58 28.68
N ASN A 172 5.01 -19.62 29.49
CA ASN A 172 6.20 -19.79 30.32
C ASN A 172 7.39 -20.46 29.58
N GLY A 173 7.22 -20.86 28.32
CA GLY A 173 8.24 -21.54 27.51
C GLY A 173 8.23 -23.07 27.58
N THR A 174 7.28 -23.69 28.30
CA THR A 174 7.13 -25.15 28.33
C THR A 174 6.52 -25.64 27.02
N PHE A 175 7.19 -26.59 26.35
CA PHE A 175 6.74 -27.16 25.09
C PHE A 175 6.10 -28.53 25.29
N HIS A 176 4.91 -28.70 24.71
CA HIS A 176 4.15 -29.94 24.71
C HIS A 176 4.17 -30.52 23.30
N GLU A 177 4.93 -31.60 23.13
CA GLU A 177 5.05 -32.30 21.86
C GLU A 177 3.73 -32.96 21.47
N VAL A 178 3.34 -32.77 20.21
CA VAL A 178 2.11 -33.36 19.66
C VAL A 178 2.42 -33.95 18.29
N GLU A 179 1.87 -35.13 18.02
CA GLU A 179 1.99 -35.74 16.69
C GLU A 179 1.27 -34.90 15.63
N TRP A 180 1.76 -34.99 14.40
CA TRP A 180 1.16 -34.25 13.29
C TRP A 180 -0.32 -34.65 13.10
N GLY A 181 -1.20 -33.65 13.06
CA GLY A 181 -2.65 -33.86 12.94
C GLY A 181 -3.40 -33.90 14.26
N GLU A 182 -2.71 -34.12 15.39
CA GLU A 182 -3.34 -34.35 16.70
C GLU A 182 -3.45 -33.08 17.57
N HIS A 183 -3.09 -31.92 17.03
CA HIS A 183 -3.02 -30.65 17.78
C HIS A 183 -4.33 -30.25 18.44
N GLN A 184 -5.47 -30.45 17.75
CA GLN A 184 -6.78 -30.11 18.28
C GLN A 184 -7.21 -31.09 19.37
N ASP A 185 -6.98 -32.38 19.16
CA ASP A 185 -7.33 -33.43 20.12
C ASP A 185 -6.50 -33.29 21.40
N TRP A 186 -5.22 -32.92 21.27
CA TRP A 186 -4.39 -32.55 22.41
C TRP A 186 -4.95 -31.33 23.15
N ALA A 187 -5.31 -30.26 22.43
CA ALA A 187 -5.85 -29.04 23.03
C ALA A 187 -7.17 -29.31 23.78
N ASN A 188 -8.07 -30.11 23.19
CA ASN A 188 -9.33 -30.51 23.82
C ASN A 188 -9.07 -31.26 25.14
N LYS A 189 -8.20 -32.29 25.11
CA LYS A 189 -7.83 -33.05 26.32
C LYS A 189 -7.20 -32.15 27.39
N TYR A 190 -6.29 -31.27 26.99
CA TYR A 190 -5.63 -30.35 27.90
C TYR A 190 -6.65 -29.42 28.59
N VAL A 191 -7.60 -28.87 27.83
CA VAL A 191 -8.66 -28.00 28.36
C VAL A 191 -9.62 -28.77 29.28
N GLU A 192 -10.01 -29.99 28.90
CA GLU A 192 -10.86 -30.85 29.74
C GLU A 192 -10.20 -31.19 31.09
N GLU A 193 -8.90 -31.50 31.07
CA GLU A 193 -8.16 -31.89 32.28
C GLU A 193 -7.84 -30.70 33.20
N ASN A 194 -7.46 -29.55 32.63
CA ASN A 194 -6.99 -28.39 33.40
C ASN A 194 -8.08 -27.34 33.68
N TYR A 195 -9.16 -27.34 32.89
CA TYR A 195 -10.27 -26.39 33.01
C TYR A 195 -11.65 -27.09 32.90
N PRO A 196 -11.93 -28.09 33.77
CA PRO A 196 -13.15 -28.90 33.67
C PRO A 196 -14.44 -28.08 33.83
N ASP A 197 -14.39 -26.96 34.58
CA ASP A 197 -15.55 -26.08 34.79
C ASP A 197 -15.90 -25.22 33.55
N ARG A 198 -15.06 -25.23 32.52
CA ARG A 198 -15.22 -24.41 31.30
C ARG A 198 -15.14 -25.21 30.01
N SER A 199 -14.79 -26.49 30.07
CA SER A 199 -14.56 -27.32 28.88
C SER A 199 -15.81 -27.48 28.02
N GLU A 200 -16.99 -27.61 28.64
CA GLU A 200 -18.28 -27.73 27.92
C GLU A 200 -18.66 -26.46 27.13
N ASP A 201 -18.14 -25.29 27.52
CA ASP A 201 -18.41 -24.00 26.88
C ASP A 201 -17.39 -23.65 25.77
N ILE A 202 -16.31 -24.43 25.64
CA ILE A 202 -15.21 -24.16 24.71
C ILE A 202 -15.39 -24.99 23.43
N PHE A 203 -15.89 -24.36 22.38
CA PHE A 203 -16.11 -24.99 21.07
C PHE A 203 -14.81 -25.21 20.27
N ASP A 204 -13.80 -24.34 20.47
CA ASP A 204 -12.48 -24.44 19.83
C ASP A 204 -11.38 -24.26 20.88
N ALA A 205 -10.86 -25.38 21.41
CA ALA A 205 -9.81 -25.38 22.41
C ALA A 205 -8.49 -24.77 21.88
N GLY A 206 -8.14 -25.03 20.62
CA GLY A 206 -6.93 -24.49 19.99
C GLY A 206 -6.97 -22.96 19.87
N GLY A 207 -8.09 -22.42 19.37
CA GLY A 207 -8.33 -20.98 19.36
C GLY A 207 -8.30 -20.38 20.78
N TRP A 208 -8.96 -21.05 21.73
CA TRP A 208 -9.04 -20.60 23.12
C TRP A 208 -7.68 -20.55 23.85
N LEU A 209 -6.77 -21.49 23.55
CA LEU A 209 -5.39 -21.49 24.05
C LEU A 209 -4.59 -20.35 23.42
N THR A 210 -4.72 -20.17 22.10
CA THR A 210 -4.03 -19.11 21.36
C THR A 210 -4.42 -17.72 21.88
N ASP A 211 -5.70 -17.51 22.18
CA ASP A 211 -6.22 -16.28 22.81
C ASP A 211 -5.61 -16.00 24.20
N ARG A 212 -5.03 -17.02 24.84
CA ARG A 212 -4.36 -16.94 26.15
C ARG A 212 -2.83 -16.86 26.04
N GLY A 213 -2.32 -16.57 24.84
CA GLY A 213 -0.90 -16.40 24.59
C GLY A 213 -0.13 -17.70 24.41
N TRP A 214 -0.82 -18.82 24.22
CA TRP A 214 -0.17 -20.04 23.75
C TRP A 214 0.21 -19.93 22.27
N VAL A 215 1.25 -20.64 21.89
CA VAL A 215 1.76 -20.65 20.52
C VAL A 215 1.66 -22.06 19.97
N LEU A 216 1.03 -22.21 18.81
CA LEU A 216 0.96 -23.48 18.09
C LEU A 216 2.16 -23.59 17.14
N LEU A 217 3.00 -24.61 17.31
CA LEU A 217 4.02 -25.00 16.36
C LEU A 217 3.47 -26.08 15.45
N HIS A 218 3.09 -25.72 14.23
CA HIS A 218 2.55 -26.68 13.26
C HIS A 218 3.02 -26.37 11.83
N ASN A 219 2.88 -27.35 10.94
CA ASN A 219 3.02 -27.15 9.50
C ASN A 219 2.06 -28.10 8.76
N PRO A 220 0.99 -27.60 8.11
CA PRO A 220 0.03 -28.45 7.39
C PRO A 220 0.68 -29.29 6.28
N SER A 221 1.81 -28.85 5.74
CA SER A 221 2.57 -29.58 4.71
C SER A 221 3.58 -30.57 5.28
N GLN A 222 3.55 -30.84 6.60
CA GLN A 222 4.51 -31.69 7.30
C GLN A 222 5.97 -31.23 7.08
N GLY A 223 6.20 -29.93 6.87
CA GLY A 223 7.53 -29.34 6.85
C GLY A 223 8.01 -28.96 8.25
N ILE A 224 9.07 -28.15 8.32
CA ILE A 224 9.53 -27.54 9.57
C ILE A 224 8.40 -26.68 10.16
N ALA A 225 8.13 -26.82 11.46
CA ALA A 225 7.01 -26.11 12.08
C ALA A 225 7.22 -24.60 12.08
N PHE A 226 6.15 -23.86 11.79
CA PHE A 226 6.12 -22.42 11.99
C PHE A 226 5.19 -22.08 13.15
N ALA A 227 5.59 -21.09 13.93
CA ALA A 227 4.78 -20.59 15.04
C ALA A 227 3.53 -19.90 14.50
N THR A 228 2.36 -20.37 14.93
CA THR A 228 1.05 -19.81 14.62
C THR A 228 0.41 -19.27 15.88
N GLY A 229 0.01 -18.02 15.78
CA GLY A 229 -0.65 -17.19 16.79
C GLY A 229 -0.91 -15.85 16.13
N SER A 230 -1.61 -14.92 16.78
CA SER A 230 -1.75 -13.53 16.32
C SER A 230 -0.38 -12.80 16.33
N LEU A 231 0.47 -13.21 15.39
CA LEU A 231 1.68 -12.61 14.83
C LEU A 231 2.53 -11.79 15.81
N VAL A 232 3.55 -12.42 16.41
CA VAL A 232 4.88 -11.83 16.71
C VAL A 232 4.94 -10.66 17.71
N ARG A 233 3.82 -10.11 18.20
CA ARG A 233 3.81 -8.96 19.14
C ARG A 233 3.67 -9.32 20.62
N ASP A 234 2.98 -10.40 20.96
CA ASP A 234 2.67 -10.73 22.36
C ASP A 234 3.39 -11.98 22.92
N MET A 235 4.33 -12.56 22.16
CA MET A 235 5.14 -13.69 22.66
C MET A 235 6.00 -13.27 23.85
N THR A 236 6.00 -14.09 24.89
CA THR A 236 6.86 -13.87 26.05
C THR A 236 8.33 -14.08 25.69
N LYS A 237 9.24 -13.55 26.52
CA LYS A 237 10.68 -13.78 26.36
C LYS A 237 11.03 -15.27 26.35
N ALA A 238 10.39 -16.05 27.21
CA ALA A 238 10.62 -17.49 27.31
C ALA A 238 10.20 -18.23 26.03
N GLN A 239 9.08 -17.84 25.42
CA GLN A 239 8.67 -18.39 24.12
C GLN A 239 9.63 -18.02 23.00
N LYS A 240 10.14 -16.78 22.97
CA LYS A 240 11.13 -16.34 21.97
C LYS A 240 12.45 -17.06 22.11
N GLU A 241 12.92 -17.28 23.33
CA GLU A 241 14.13 -18.07 23.61
C GLU A 241 13.96 -19.52 23.14
N PHE A 242 12.85 -20.16 23.50
CA PHE A 242 12.54 -21.52 23.02
C PHE A 242 12.53 -21.61 21.49
N LEU A 243 11.83 -20.68 20.81
CA LEU A 243 11.74 -20.69 19.35
C LEU A 243 13.10 -20.43 18.67
N TYR A 244 13.93 -19.57 19.26
CA TYR A 244 15.28 -19.31 18.76
C TYR A 244 16.13 -20.59 18.77
N ASP A 245 16.11 -21.32 19.89
CA ASP A 245 16.85 -22.57 20.02
C ASP A 245 16.26 -23.65 19.11
N TYR A 246 14.94 -23.79 19.06
CA TYR A 246 14.21 -24.71 18.17
C TYR A 246 14.62 -24.55 16.70
N TYR A 247 14.62 -23.31 16.19
CA TYR A 247 15.02 -23.04 14.81
C TYR A 247 16.52 -23.19 14.59
N THR A 248 17.35 -22.89 15.59
CA THR A 248 18.81 -23.03 15.50
C THR A 248 19.23 -24.50 15.40
N GLU A 249 18.61 -25.39 16.18
CA GLU A 249 18.86 -26.84 16.10
C GLU A 249 18.56 -27.41 14.71
N ARG A 250 17.50 -26.90 14.08
CA ARG A 250 17.03 -27.27 12.74
C ARG A 250 17.70 -26.50 11.58
N ASP A 251 18.78 -25.77 11.87
CA ASP A 251 19.55 -24.94 10.91
C ASP A 251 18.73 -23.83 10.19
N CYS A 252 17.59 -23.46 10.76
CA CYS A 252 16.70 -22.38 10.31
C CYS A 252 17.14 -21.02 10.88
N LYS A 253 18.37 -20.62 10.54
CA LYS A 253 18.98 -19.40 11.10
C LYS A 253 18.23 -18.12 10.73
N LYS A 254 17.54 -18.08 9.59
CA LYS A 254 16.78 -16.89 9.17
C LYS A 254 15.56 -16.71 10.07
N GLU A 255 14.81 -17.80 10.26
CA GLU A 255 13.64 -17.90 11.12
C GLU A 255 14.00 -17.60 12.57
N ALA A 256 15.11 -18.15 13.09
CA ALA A 256 15.61 -17.84 14.42
C ALA A 256 15.87 -16.33 14.62
N ASN A 257 16.50 -15.68 13.63
CA ASN A 257 16.77 -14.24 13.70
C ASN A 257 15.50 -13.39 13.57
N GLU A 258 14.49 -13.84 12.82
CA GLU A 258 13.20 -13.14 12.68
C GLU A 258 12.44 -13.05 14.00
N ILE A 259 12.56 -14.04 14.90
CA ILE A 259 11.90 -14.05 16.22
C ILE A 259 12.21 -12.78 17.05
N TRP A 260 13.42 -12.24 16.90
CA TRP A 260 13.88 -11.06 17.64
C TRP A 260 13.80 -9.75 16.86
N LYS A 261 13.38 -9.77 15.59
CA LYS A 261 13.17 -8.54 14.83
C LYS A 261 11.90 -7.86 15.33
N GLU A 262 12.05 -6.67 15.93
CA GLU A 262 10.91 -5.81 16.22
C GLU A 262 10.23 -5.42 14.89
N GLN A 263 8.97 -5.80 14.70
CA GLN A 263 8.16 -5.25 13.61
C GLN A 263 8.02 -3.74 13.84
N LYS A 264 8.80 -2.95 13.10
CA LYS A 264 8.58 -1.50 12.97
C LYS A 264 7.13 -1.33 12.55
N CYS A 265 6.32 -0.77 13.44
CA CYS A 265 4.99 -0.32 13.11
C CYS A 265 5.15 0.68 11.95
N GLY A 266 4.65 0.33 10.77
CA GLY A 266 4.52 1.29 9.67
C GLY A 266 3.69 2.47 10.18
N ALA A 267 4.28 3.66 10.09
CA ALA A 267 3.57 4.93 10.29
C ALA A 267 2.79 5.27 9.03
#